data_AF-A0A2P5D5A9-F1
#
_entry.id   AF-A0A2P5D5A9-F1
#
_cell.length_a   1.000
_cell.length_b   1.000
_cell.length_c   1.000
_cell.angle_alpha   90.00
_cell.angle_beta   90.00
_cell.angle_gamma   90.00
#
_symmetry.space_group_name_H-M   'P 1'
#
loop_
_entity.id
_entity.type
_entity.pdbx_description
1 polymer ?
#
loop_
_entity_poly.entity_id
_entity_poly.type
_entity_poly.pdbx_seq_one_letter_code
_entity_poly.pdbx_strand_id
1 'polypeptide(L)' 'MLLSSGTEITNISKKLMPSAISLQEIGINFKEATNTFSIFDVEFKNGILQIPPLLIDRRTEPHWL' A
#
# COMPACT_ATOMS: atom_id res chain seq x y z
N MET A 1 1.05 -42.57 10.76
CA MET A 1 2.49 -42.59 10.41
C MET A 1 2.54 -42.23 8.92
N LEU A 2 2.98 -41.06 8.46
CA LEU A 2 4.02 -40.14 8.91
C LEU A 2 3.49 -38.70 8.98
N LEU A 3 3.93 -37.95 9.98
CA LEU A 3 3.81 -36.49 10.07
C LEU A 3 5.08 -35.89 9.45
N SER A 4 4.94 -34.99 8.48
CA SER A 4 6.02 -34.08 8.05
C SER A 4 5.46 -32.67 7.83
N SER A 5 5.58 -31.89 8.90
CA SER A 5 5.74 -30.43 9.03
C SER A 5 5.16 -29.48 7.97
N GLY A 6 4.25 -28.60 8.42
CA GLY A 6 4.00 -27.30 7.80
C GLY A 6 2.56 -26.82 7.86
N THR A 7 2.04 -26.65 9.08
CA THR A 7 0.72 -26.09 9.39
C THR A 7 0.39 -24.79 8.63
N GLU A 8 -0.76 -24.83 7.96
CA GLU A 8 -1.72 -23.73 7.68
C GLU A 8 -1.17 -22.36 7.25
N ILE A 9 -0.99 -22.17 5.95
CA ILE A 9 -1.16 -20.83 5.38
C ILE A 9 -2.67 -20.58 5.33
N THR A 10 -3.18 -19.89 6.33
CA THR A 10 -4.58 -19.45 6.38
C THR A 10 -4.96 -18.85 5.04
N ASN A 11 -6.15 -19.22 4.58
CA ASN A 11 -6.75 -18.78 3.32
C ASN A 11 -7.11 -17.29 3.47
N ILE A 12 -6.11 -16.40 3.56
CA ILE A 12 -6.32 -14.97 3.46
C ILE A 12 -6.72 -14.76 2.02
N SER A 13 -8.03 -14.69 1.75
CA SER A 13 -8.51 -14.12 0.50
C SER A 13 -7.70 -12.85 0.29
N LYS A 14 -6.77 -12.83 -0.68
CA LYS A 14 -5.96 -11.66 -0.98
C LYS A 14 -6.94 -10.58 -1.43
N LYS A 15 -7.47 -9.82 -0.48
CA LYS A 15 -8.37 -8.72 -0.77
C LYS A 15 -7.52 -7.71 -1.53
N LEU A 16 -7.76 -7.64 -2.83
CA LEU A 16 -7.05 -6.73 -3.70
C LEU A 16 -7.24 -5.32 -3.15
N MET A 17 -6.14 -4.58 -3.08
CA MET A 17 -6.16 -3.17 -2.72
C MET A 17 -6.93 -2.42 -3.82
N PRO A 18 -8.02 -1.69 -3.49
CA PRO A 18 -8.77 -0.93 -4.49
C PRO A 18 -7.89 0.05 -5.25
N SER A 19 -8.20 0.34 -6.51
CA SER A 19 -7.43 1.34 -7.26
C SER A 19 -7.49 2.71 -6.58
N ALA A 20 -6.45 3.53 -6.75
CA ALA A 20 -6.44 4.91 -6.25
C ALA A 20 -7.67 5.71 -6.75
N ILE A 21 -8.08 5.45 -8.00
CA ILE A 21 -9.29 6.04 -8.61
C ILE A 21 -10.54 5.64 -7.82
N SER A 22 -10.73 4.34 -7.57
CA SER A 22 -11.89 3.83 -6.82
C SER A 22 -11.95 4.38 -5.40
N LEU A 23 -10.80 4.63 -4.76
CA LEU A 23 -10.76 5.29 -3.45
C LEU A 23 -11.20 6.77 -3.55
N GLN A 24 -10.75 7.50 -4.56
CA GLN A 24 -11.18 8.89 -4.78
C GLN A 24 -12.68 8.99 -5.04
N GLU A 25 -13.25 8.08 -5.84
CA GLU A 25 -14.67 8.04 -6.19
C GLU A 25 -15.57 7.86 -4.96
N ILE A 26 -15.10 7.17 -3.93
CA ILE A 26 -15.84 6.98 -2.66
C ILE A 26 -15.54 8.07 -1.61
N GLY A 27 -14.82 9.13 -1.99
CA GLY A 27 -14.55 10.29 -1.14
C GLY A 27 -13.28 10.21 -0.29
N ILE A 28 -12.39 9.25 -0.56
CA ILE A 28 -11.06 9.21 0.09
C ILE A 28 -10.12 10.15 -0.66
N ASN A 29 -9.63 11.17 0.04
CA ASN A 29 -8.71 12.14 -0.51
C ASN A 29 -7.26 11.73 -0.22
N PHE A 30 -6.35 12.08 -1.12
CA PHE A 30 -4.92 11.80 -0.98
C PHE A 30 -4.19 13.10 -0.66
N LYS A 31 -3.29 13.07 0.31
CA LYS A 31 -2.41 14.20 0.64
C LYS A 31 -0.98 13.72 0.86
N GLU A 32 -0.03 14.58 0.54
CA GLU A 32 1.36 14.34 0.91
C GLU A 32 1.52 14.49 2.43
N ALA A 33 2.24 13.55 3.05
CA ALA A 33 2.62 13.65 4.46
C ALA A 33 3.85 14.56 4.61
N THR A 34 3.76 15.57 5.47
CA THR A 34 4.82 16.57 5.65
C THR A 34 5.76 16.29 6.83
N ASN A 35 5.38 15.38 7.73
CA ASN A 35 6.18 14.99 8.90
C ASN A 35 6.34 13.47 8.93
N THR A 36 7.25 12.97 8.11
CA THR A 36 7.50 11.55 7.90
C THR A 36 9.00 11.29 7.94
N PHE A 37 9.38 10.17 8.56
CA PHE A 37 10.77 9.70 8.65
C PHE A 37 11.01 8.44 7.81
N SER A 38 9.95 7.87 7.24
CA SER A 38 9.97 6.62 6.49
C SER A 38 8.93 6.64 5.37
N ILE A 39 9.27 6.03 4.23
CA ILE A 39 8.34 5.82 3.10
C ILE A 39 7.13 4.94 3.48
N PHE A 40 7.17 4.30 4.64
CA PHE A 40 6.08 3.48 5.18
C PHE A 40 5.15 4.23 6.15
N ASP A 41 5.40 5.52 6.43
CA ASP A 41 4.58 6.33 7.34
C ASP A 41 3.26 6.77 6.68
N VAL A 42 2.41 5.80 6.36
CA VAL A 42 1.09 6.03 5.77
C VAL A 42 0.04 6.14 6.87
N GLU A 43 -0.75 7.21 6.87
CA GLU A 43 -1.83 7.43 7.83
C GLU A 43 -3.17 7.63 7.10
N PHE A 44 -4.24 7.03 7.62
CA PHE A 44 -5.61 7.32 7.18
C PHE A 44 -6.39 7.98 8.30
N LYS A 45 -6.82 9.23 8.10
CA LYS A 45 -7.53 10.01 9.10
C LYS A 45 -8.57 10.90 8.45
N ASN A 46 -9.81 10.84 8.95
CA ASN A 46 -10.92 11.69 8.52
C ASN A 46 -11.14 11.70 6.99
N GLY A 47 -11.03 10.53 6.34
CA GLY A 47 -11.20 10.41 4.89
C GLY A 47 -10.00 10.91 4.07
N ILE A 48 -8.85 11.16 4.71
CA ILE A 48 -7.62 11.56 4.06
C ILE A 48 -6.58 10.44 4.25
N LEU A 49 -6.07 9.91 3.15
CA LEU A 49 -4.90 9.05 3.13
C LEU A 49 -3.66 9.93 2.92
N GLN A 50 -2.86 10.08 3.97
CA GLN A 50 -1.60 10.80 3.95
C GLN A 50 -0.48 9.84 3.56
N ILE A 51 0.20 10.14 2.46
CA ILE A 51 1.26 9.29 1.91
C ILE A 51 2.56 10.09 1.92
N PRO A 52 3.66 9.55 2.47
CA PRO A 52 4.98 10.16 2.38
C PRO A 52 5.40 10.44 0.93
N PRO A 53 6.15 11.52 0.67
CA PRO A 53 6.75 11.72 -0.65
C PRO A 53 7.66 10.55 -0.99
N LEU A 54 7.48 9.99 -2.19
CA LEU A 54 8.33 8.95 -2.73
C LEU A 54 9.40 9.60 -3.60
N LEU A 55 10.65 9.56 -3.14
CA LEU A 55 11.78 9.93 -3.98
C LEU A 55 12.09 8.76 -4.91
N ILE A 56 11.72 8.90 -6.18
CA ILE A 56 12.10 7.96 -7.22
C ILE A 56 13.58 8.20 -7.56
N ASP A 57 14.43 7.20 -7.31
CA ASP A 57 15.85 7.28 -7.68
C ASP A 57 15.97 7.42 -9.20
N ARG A 58 16.90 8.26 -9.69
CA ARG A 58 17.12 8.48 -11.13
C ARG A 58 17.47 7.21 -11.90
N ARG A 59 17.96 6.16 -11.23
CA ARG A 59 18.23 4.84 -11.80
C ARG A 59 16.99 3.95 -11.90
N THR A 60 15.86 4.39 -11.36
CA THR A 60 14.58 3.72 -11.57
C THR A 60 14.18 3.94 -13.02
N GLU A 61 14.37 2.93 -13.85
CA GLU A 61 13.92 3.02 -15.24
C GLU A 61 12.38 2.95 -15.26
N PRO A 62 11.70 3.91 -15.92
CA PRO A 62 10.28 3.80 -16.16
C PRO A 62 10.05 2.56 -17.04
N HIS A 63 9.39 1.55 -16.49
CA HIS A 63 8.98 0.41 -17.28
C HIS A 63 7.77 0.83 -18.12
N TRP A 64 8.04 1.30 -19.33
CA TRP A 64 7.01 1.51 -20.33
C TRP A 64 6.50 0.13 -20.79
N LEU A 65 5.18 -0.09 -20.69
CA LEU A 65 4.45 -1.17 -21.34
C LEU A 65 3.70 -0.59 -22.55
#